data_AF-A0A0Q3EQM8-F1
#
_entry.id   AF-A0A0Q3EQM8-F1
#
_cell.length_a   1.000
_cell.length_b   1.000
_cell.length_c   1.000
_cell.angle_alpha   90.00
_cell.angle_beta   90.00
_cell.angle_gamma   90.00
#
_symmetry.space_group_name_H-M   'P 1'
#
loop_
_entity.id
_entity.type
_entity.pdbx_description
1 polymer ?
#
loop_
_entity_poly.entity_id
_entity_poly.type
_entity_poly.pdbx_seq_one_letter_code
_entity_poly.pdbx_strand_id
1 'polypeptide(L)'
;MQHPPRFLLCDQDGETIAHLLLGCVVSRQVWSPILHRWQHGHACIDLFTVIILVWWCVWKHRNAVVFDGLTPCAQSISHTIATEGEAWRRAGLFGDSPFDDVGQVVDGWVLRE
;
A
#
# COMPACT_ATOMS: atom_id res chain seq x y z
N MET A 1 -5.44 17.32 23.81
CA MET A 1 -5.15 17.14 22.37
C MET A 1 -6.45 17.39 21.63
N GLN A 2 -6.51 18.44 20.83
CA GLN A 2 -7.69 18.73 20.00
C GLN A 2 -7.64 17.79 18.80
N HIS A 3 -8.71 17.04 18.57
CA HIS A 3 -8.83 16.18 17.40
C HIS A 3 -8.94 17.07 16.15
N PRO A 4 -8.20 16.81 15.07
CA PRO A 4 -8.37 17.55 13.83
C PRO A 4 -9.83 17.41 13.35
N PRO A 5 -10.43 18.47 12.78
CA PRO A 5 -11.86 18.53 12.43
C PRO A 5 -12.26 17.60 11.27
N ARG A 6 -11.32 16.80 10.76
CA ARG A 6 -11.40 16.02 9.54
C ARG A 6 -10.60 14.73 9.69
N PHE A 7 -11.14 13.62 9.22
CA PHE A 7 -10.42 12.35 9.20
C PHE A 7 -9.29 12.44 8.16
N LEU A 8 -8.05 12.18 8.59
CA LEU A 8 -6.89 12.71 7.88
C LEU A 8 -6.73 12.10 6.49
N LEU A 9 -7.09 10.82 6.29
CA LEU A 9 -6.94 10.15 5.00
C LEU A 9 -8.12 10.31 4.02
N CYS A 10 -9.36 10.43 4.49
CA CYS A 10 -10.55 10.42 3.61
C CYS A 10 -11.66 11.39 4.01
N ASP A 11 -11.53 12.09 5.13
CA ASP A 11 -12.49 13.09 5.64
C ASP A 11 -13.92 12.59 5.92
N GLN A 12 -14.22 11.31 5.71
CA GLN A 12 -15.59 10.79 5.70
C GLN A 12 -15.96 9.97 6.95
N ASP A 13 -15.07 9.08 7.41
CA ASP A 13 -15.35 8.15 8.51
C ASP A 13 -14.16 8.06 9.49
N GLY A 14 -14.45 7.57 10.70
CA GLY A 14 -13.45 7.28 11.73
C GLY A 14 -12.27 6.46 11.24
N GLU A 15 -11.05 6.87 11.61
CA GLU A 15 -9.80 6.15 11.37
C GLU A 15 -9.70 4.87 12.24
N THR A 16 -10.56 3.90 11.97
CA THR A 16 -10.44 2.55 12.52
C THR A 16 -9.45 1.74 11.70
N ILE A 17 -8.87 0.67 12.26
CA ILE A 17 -7.95 -0.18 11.49
C ILE A 17 -8.63 -0.76 10.24
N ALA A 18 -9.91 -1.12 10.34
CA ALA A 18 -10.68 -1.62 9.19
C ALA A 18 -10.90 -0.54 8.14
N HIS A 19 -11.26 0.68 8.56
CA HIS A 19 -11.41 1.80 7.64
C HIS A 19 -10.07 2.17 7.01
N LEU A 20 -9.01 2.35 7.79
CA LEU A 20 -7.68 2.70 7.30
C LEU A 20 -7.13 1.68 6.32
N LEU A 21 -7.32 0.37 6.55
CA LEU A 21 -6.69 -0.65 5.72
C LEU A 21 -7.53 -1.06 4.51
N LEU A 22 -8.85 -0.96 4.59
CA LEU A 22 -9.77 -1.49 3.56
C LEU A 22 -10.83 -0.48 3.10
N GLY A 23 -11.36 0.32 4.04
CA GLY A 23 -12.51 1.21 3.82
C GLY A 23 -12.18 2.64 3.38
N CYS A 24 -10.94 3.06 3.45
CA CYS A 24 -10.51 4.41 3.10
C CYS A 24 -10.40 4.56 1.58
N VAL A 25 -10.78 5.73 1.03
CA VAL A 25 -10.63 6.03 -0.40
C VAL A 25 -9.18 5.84 -0.86
N VAL A 26 -8.22 6.33 -0.07
CA VAL A 26 -6.78 6.20 -0.37
C VAL A 26 -6.37 4.73 -0.41
N SER A 27 -6.78 3.95 0.60
CA SER A 27 -6.42 2.53 0.68
C SER A 27 -7.07 1.71 -0.44
N ARG A 28 -8.32 2.00 -0.81
CA ARG A 28 -8.96 1.36 -1.98
C ARG A 28 -8.22 1.64 -3.29
N GLN A 29 -7.72 2.86 -3.47
CA GLN A 29 -6.92 3.21 -4.66
C GLN A 29 -5.62 2.39 -4.72
N VAL A 30 -5.00 2.12 -3.57
CA VAL A 30 -3.82 1.26 -3.46
C VAL A 30 -4.16 -0.22 -3.70
N TRP A 31 -5.26 -0.71 -3.14
CA TRP A 31 -5.67 -2.12 -3.27
C TRP A 31 -6.22 -2.51 -4.63
N SER A 32 -6.90 -1.59 -5.33
CA SER A 32 -7.53 -1.86 -6.62
C SER A 32 -6.58 -2.51 -7.66
N PRO A 33 -5.38 -1.98 -7.94
CA PRO A 33 -4.47 -2.61 -8.90
C PRO A 33 -3.93 -3.96 -8.41
N ILE A 34 -3.73 -4.14 -7.09
CA ILE A 34 -3.25 -5.39 -6.49
C ILE A 34 -4.30 -6.49 -6.69
N LEU A 35 -5.54 -6.21 -6.32
CA LEU A 35 -6.66 -7.16 -6.39
C LEU A 35 -7.01 -7.51 -7.84
N HIS A 36 -6.99 -6.53 -8.74
CA HIS A 36 -7.23 -6.77 -10.16
C HIS A 36 -6.21 -7.75 -10.74
N ARG A 37 -4.92 -7.59 -10.39
CA ARG A 37 -3.88 -8.50 -10.88
C ARG A 37 -4.01 -9.91 -10.29
N TRP A 38 -4.45 -10.03 -9.05
CA TRP A 38 -4.74 -11.32 -8.42
C TRP A 38 -5.89 -12.06 -9.10
N GLN A 39 -6.92 -11.34 -9.58
CA GLN A 39 -8.05 -11.93 -10.29
C GLN A 39 -7.68 -12.48 -11.69
N HIS A 40 -6.66 -11.91 -12.33
CA HIS A 40 -6.32 -12.18 -13.74
C HIS A 40 -5.18 -13.17 -13.98
N GLY A 41 -4.46 -13.65 -12.96
CA GLY A 41 -3.32 -14.54 -13.19
C GLY A 41 -2.90 -15.36 -11.96
N HIS A 42 -2.41 -16.57 -12.22
CA HIS A 42 -1.95 -17.59 -11.26
C HIS A 42 -0.72 -17.16 -10.43
N ALA A 43 -0.78 -16.04 -9.71
CA ALA A 43 0.37 -15.56 -8.95
C ALA A 43 0.41 -16.21 -7.55
N CYS A 44 1.38 -17.12 -7.35
CA CYS A 44 1.87 -17.53 -6.03
C CYS A 44 2.75 -16.39 -5.45
N ILE A 45 2.12 -15.23 -5.26
CA ILE A 45 2.66 -14.18 -4.42
C ILE A 45 2.41 -14.62 -2.98
N ASP A 46 3.42 -14.45 -2.12
CA ASP A 46 3.19 -14.51 -0.68
C ASP A 46 2.26 -13.35 -0.28
N LEU A 47 0.96 -13.64 -0.33
CA LEU A 47 -0.12 -12.69 -0.09
C LEU A 47 0.01 -12.06 1.29
N PHE A 48 0.48 -12.82 2.28
CA PHE A 48 0.70 -12.28 3.62
C PHE A 48 1.81 -11.25 3.63
N THR A 49 2.94 -11.54 2.96
CA THR A 49 4.04 -10.57 2.83
C THR A 49 3.61 -9.30 2.11
N VAL A 50 2.82 -9.40 1.04
CA VAL A 50 2.26 -8.21 0.35
C VAL A 50 1.28 -7.45 1.24
N ILE A 51 0.40 -8.14 1.95
CA ILE A 51 -0.54 -7.50 2.89
C ILE A 51 0.22 -6.71 3.95
N ILE A 52 1.26 -7.30 4.55
CA ILE A 52 2.08 -6.66 5.57
C ILE A 52 2.78 -5.41 4.97
N LEU A 53 3.36 -5.53 3.78
CA LEU A 53 4.01 -4.42 3.09
C LEU A 53 3.05 -3.23 2.83
N VAL A 54 1.86 -3.51 2.30
CA VAL A 54 0.86 -2.48 1.99
C VAL A 54 0.37 -1.82 3.26
N TRP A 55 0.02 -2.60 4.29
CA TRP A 55 -0.43 -2.07 5.57
C TRP A 55 0.63 -1.20 6.25
N TRP A 56 1.89 -1.64 6.21
CA TRP A 56 3.02 -0.87 6.71
C TRP A 56 3.15 0.49 6.01
N CYS A 57 3.05 0.52 4.67
CA CYS A 57 3.18 1.76 3.91
C CYS A 57 2.00 2.72 4.14
N VAL A 58 0.77 2.20 4.23
CA VAL A 58 -0.42 2.99 4.59
C VAL A 58 -0.25 3.60 5.98
N TRP A 59 0.24 2.82 6.95
CA TRP A 59 0.50 3.30 8.30
C TRP A 59 1.57 4.39 8.33
N LYS A 60 2.71 4.20 7.63
CA LYS A 60 3.76 5.21 7.51
C LYS A 60 3.23 6.52 6.91
N HIS A 61 2.46 6.44 5.82
CA HIS A 61 1.88 7.63 5.18
C HIS A 61 0.90 8.35 6.10
N ARG A 62 0.03 7.60 6.80
CA ARG A 62 -0.89 8.17 7.80
C ARG A 62 -0.13 8.92 8.88
N ASN A 63 0.96 8.36 9.40
CA ASN A 63 1.77 9.03 10.41
C ASN A 63 2.43 10.29 9.87
N ALA A 64 2.93 10.28 8.64
CA ALA A 64 3.50 11.47 8.02
C ALA A 64 2.44 12.57 7.78
N VAL A 65 1.19 12.21 7.46
CA VAL A 65 0.07 13.17 7.40
C VAL A 65 -0.18 13.80 8.78
N VAL A 66 -0.11 13.00 9.86
CA VAL A 66 -0.39 13.46 11.23
C VAL A 66 0.74 14.34 11.79
N PHE A 67 1.99 13.89 11.63
CA PHE A 67 3.14 14.48 12.32
C PHE A 67 3.91 15.46 11.44
N ASP A 68 3.97 15.22 10.14
CA ASP A 68 4.73 16.03 9.18
C ASP A 68 3.83 16.94 8.32
N GLY A 69 2.51 16.85 8.49
CA GLY A 69 1.54 17.68 7.77
C GLY A 69 1.43 17.38 6.28
N LEU A 70 1.82 16.18 5.84
CA LEU A 70 1.63 15.75 4.45
C LEU A 70 0.14 15.69 4.10
N THR A 71 -0.17 15.82 2.80
CA THR A 71 -1.52 15.54 2.31
C THR A 71 -1.70 14.04 2.00
N PRO A 72 -2.91 13.50 2.15
CA PRO A 72 -3.24 12.14 1.72
C PRO A 72 -2.99 11.95 0.23
N CYS A 73 -2.20 10.96 -0.16
CA CYS A 73 -1.86 10.72 -1.55
C CYS A 73 -1.63 9.22 -1.79
N ALA A 74 -2.50 8.58 -2.58
CA ALA A 74 -2.36 7.17 -2.92
C ALA A 74 -1.09 6.91 -3.75
N GLN A 75 -0.72 7.84 -4.65
CA GLN A 75 0.49 7.74 -5.46
C GLN A 75 1.76 7.71 -4.61
N SER A 76 1.84 8.54 -3.57
CA SER A 76 2.94 8.53 -2.59
C SER A 76 3.08 7.18 -1.89
N ILE A 77 1.95 6.58 -1.49
CA ILE A 77 1.91 5.24 -0.89
C ILE A 77 2.38 4.19 -1.91
N SER A 78 1.88 4.26 -3.14
CA SER A 78 2.28 3.33 -4.22
C SER A 78 3.78 3.39 -4.49
N HIS A 79 4.36 4.59 -4.59
CA HIS A 79 5.82 4.75 -4.77
C HIS A 79 6.61 4.18 -3.58
N THR A 80 6.10 4.36 -2.36
CA THR A 80 6.74 3.82 -1.15
C THR A 80 6.69 2.29 -1.15
N ILE A 81 5.55 1.69 -1.50
CA ILE A 81 5.41 0.23 -1.63
C ILE A 81 6.33 -0.31 -2.72
N ALA A 82 6.48 0.40 -3.84
CA ALA A 82 7.42 0.03 -4.90
C ALA A 82 8.86 -0.04 -4.39
N THR A 83 9.28 1.02 -3.70
CA THR A 83 10.64 1.14 -3.14
C THR A 83 10.91 0.08 -2.06
N GLU A 84 9.97 -0.08 -1.12
CA GLU A 84 10.06 -1.05 -0.02
C GLU A 84 9.94 -2.50 -0.54
N GLY A 85 9.04 -2.76 -1.47
CA GLY A 85 8.85 -4.07 -2.08
C GLY A 85 10.11 -4.57 -2.78
N GLU A 86 10.79 -3.70 -3.52
CA GLU A 86 12.07 -4.05 -4.14
C GLU A 86 13.17 -4.27 -3.08
N ALA A 87 13.17 -3.50 -1.98
CA ALA A 87 14.09 -3.76 -0.86
C ALA A 87 13.82 -5.12 -0.18
N TRP A 88 12.54 -5.47 0.02
CA TRP A 88 12.13 -6.74 0.62
C TRP A 88 12.43 -7.92 -0.29
N ARG A 89 12.31 -7.74 -1.62
CA ARG A 89 12.73 -8.73 -2.63
C ARG A 89 14.22 -8.99 -2.56
N ARG A 90 15.05 -7.94 -2.52
CA ARG A 90 16.51 -8.10 -2.33
C ARG A 90 16.87 -8.76 -0.99
N ALA A 91 16.02 -8.62 0.03
CA ALA A 91 16.19 -9.28 1.31
C ALA A 91 15.67 -10.74 1.33
N GLY A 92 15.10 -11.25 0.22
CA GLY A 92 14.57 -12.61 0.12
C GLY A 92 13.24 -12.83 0.84
N LEU A 93 12.49 -11.76 1.15
CA LEU A 93 11.24 -11.86 1.92
C LEU A 93 10.05 -12.41 1.12
N PHE A 94 10.16 -12.57 -0.20
CA PHE A 94 9.08 -13.09 -1.04
C PHE A 94 9.16 -14.61 -1.31
N GLY A 95 10.04 -15.33 -0.60
CA GLY A 95 10.23 -16.77 -0.73
C GLY A 95 10.83 -17.19 -2.09
N ASP A 96 11.16 -18.47 -2.25
CA ASP A 96 11.72 -19.02 -3.50
C ASP A 96 10.65 -19.31 -4.56
N SER A 97 9.55 -18.55 -4.57
CA SER A 97 8.48 -18.75 -5.55
C SER A 97 9.08 -18.59 -6.96
N PRO A 98 8.86 -19.53 -7.91
CA PRO A 98 9.33 -19.39 -9.29
C PRO A 98 8.73 -18.16 -10.02
N PHE A 99 7.89 -17.39 -9.33
CA PHE A 99 7.23 -16.16 -9.75
C PHE A 99 7.73 -14.96 -8.92
N ASP A 100 9.05 -14.86 -8.74
CA ASP A 100 9.84 -13.86 -7.98
C ASP A 100 9.73 -12.42 -8.53
N ASP A 101 8.51 -12.05 -8.92
CA ASP A 101 8.17 -10.99 -9.85
C ASP A 101 7.34 -9.91 -9.16
N VAL A 102 7.72 -9.64 -7.90
CA VAL A 102 7.41 -8.37 -7.24
C VAL A 102 7.87 -7.22 -8.13
N GLY A 103 8.96 -7.42 -8.89
CA GLY A 103 9.40 -6.60 -10.01
C GLY A 103 8.25 -6.16 -10.90
N GLN A 104 7.49 -7.05 -11.54
CA GLN A 104 6.40 -6.59 -12.41
C GLN A 104 5.21 -5.92 -11.70
N VAL A 105 4.97 -6.17 -10.41
CA VAL A 105 3.96 -5.41 -9.64
C VAL A 105 4.44 -3.97 -9.43
N VAL A 106 5.70 -3.81 -9.05
CA VAL A 106 6.39 -2.53 -8.87
C VAL A 106 6.58 -1.80 -10.20
N ASP A 107 7.04 -2.48 -11.25
CA ASP A 107 7.22 -1.96 -12.60
C ASP A 107 5.87 -1.56 -13.22
N GLY A 108 4.80 -2.31 -12.95
CA GLY A 108 3.44 -1.93 -13.35
C GLY A 108 2.90 -0.69 -12.63
N TRP A 109 3.60 -0.19 -11.62
CA TRP A 109 3.27 1.06 -10.91
C TRP A 109 4.19 2.20 -11.35
N VAL A 110 5.46 1.90 -11.67
CA VAL A 110 6.43 2.85 -12.25
C VAL A 110 6.09 3.20 -13.71
N LEU A 111 5.51 2.26 -14.48
CA LEU A 111 5.20 2.43 -15.91
C LEU A 111 3.80 3.01 -16.19
N ARG A 112 3.08 3.48 -15.16
CA ARG A 112 1.74 4.09 -15.30
C ARG A 112 1.80 5.61 -15.06
N GLU A 113 2.83 6.23 -15.64
CA GLU A 113 3.02 7.69 -15.80
C GLU A 113 2.94 8.05 -17.29
#